data_AF-A0AA90VG83-F1
#
_entry.id   AF-A0AA90VG83-F1
#
_cell.length_a   1.000
_cell.length_b   1.000
_cell.length_c   1.000
_cell.angle_alpha   90.00
_cell.angle_beta   90.00
_cell.angle_gamma   90.00
#
_symmetry.space_group_name_H-M   'P 1'
#
loop_
_entity.id
_entity.type
_entity.pdbx_description
1 polymer ?
#
loop_
_entity_poly.entity_id
_entity_poly.type
_entity_poly.pdbx_seq_one_letter_code
_entity_poly.pdbx_strand_id
1 'polypeptide(L)'
;MKAIKILTMAALATAVFASCSSEDELAQSNYPMDNVVRIMTSVDGMNTRASYGNSTDKLSSFGFCINNANSTTYTYDNVKVTKDGNNWNPATQMFWQNSTTAVDILAYAPYQETTEDASGKVKVFGKTDYAFSVKADQSNANDYSSDLIVFKQTGFTPGSELNTSKAVDVTFTHLLSQLNLTIELRDQFNQDEEKPVTSATVTDVKVDGTFIRSKVNFAADPISVLRDGRASAAITPETVAFKKADKTTDYATFKYSAIVIPQKVIAGQLCIKFKVDGTDYIWTGTDNALFESGKKYELHLLVGKDVVQGGAISAKPWGEGTTGTTGSLETD
;
A
#
# COMPACT_ATOMS: atom_id res chain seq x y z
N MET A 1 -21.42 -26.69 63.37
CA MET A 1 -21.37 -27.97 62.64
C MET A 1 -22.57 -28.03 61.71
N LYS A 2 -22.34 -27.90 60.40
CA LYS A 2 -23.39 -27.94 59.37
C LYS A 2 -23.64 -29.39 58.96
N ALA A 3 -24.92 -29.76 58.89
CA ALA A 3 -25.38 -31.10 58.54
C ALA A 3 -25.11 -31.41 57.07
N ILE A 4 -24.54 -32.59 56.81
CA ILE A 4 -24.50 -33.24 55.50
C ILE A 4 -25.38 -34.49 55.63
N LYS A 5 -26.45 -34.58 54.83
CA LYS A 5 -27.14 -35.84 54.53
C LYS A 5 -27.60 -35.84 53.06
N ILE A 6 -26.74 -36.45 52.25
CA ILE A 6 -26.99 -37.38 51.14
C ILE A 6 -28.45 -37.47 50.67
N LEU A 7 -28.70 -37.08 49.41
CA LEU A 7 -29.87 -37.48 48.65
C LEU A 7 -29.47 -38.51 47.58
N THR A 8 -30.16 -39.63 47.61
CA THR A 8 -30.07 -40.84 46.80
C THR A 8 -30.51 -40.65 45.34
N MET A 9 -29.84 -41.38 44.44
CA MET A 9 -30.20 -41.64 43.05
C MET A 9 -31.66 -42.08 42.85
N ALA A 10 -32.28 -41.55 41.80
CA ALA A 10 -33.35 -42.21 41.06
C ALA A 10 -33.01 -42.13 39.57
N ALA A 11 -32.76 -43.29 38.96
CA ALA A 11 -32.65 -43.45 37.51
C ALA A 11 -34.06 -43.61 36.92
N LEU A 12 -34.32 -43.07 35.72
CA LEU A 12 -35.12 -43.72 34.67
C LEU A 12 -35.23 -42.90 33.37
N ALA A 13 -35.19 -43.67 32.27
CA ALA A 13 -35.67 -43.40 30.92
C ALA A 13 -34.78 -42.60 29.96
N THR A 14 -33.88 -43.35 29.31
CA THR A 14 -33.51 -43.19 27.90
C THR A 14 -34.77 -43.04 27.03
N ALA A 15 -34.90 -41.89 26.35
CA ALA A 15 -35.70 -41.77 25.14
C ALA A 15 -34.73 -41.44 23.99
N VAL A 16 -34.40 -42.47 23.22
CA VAL A 16 -33.66 -42.35 21.97
C VAL A 16 -34.69 -41.94 20.92
N PHE A 17 -34.72 -40.66 20.56
CA PHE A 17 -35.32 -40.23 19.30
C PHE A 17 -34.19 -40.02 18.30
N ALA A 18 -33.85 -41.10 17.60
CA ALA A 18 -33.26 -40.98 16.28
C ALA A 18 -34.40 -40.76 15.29
N SER A 19 -34.50 -39.56 14.74
CA SER A 19 -35.19 -39.30 13.48
C SER A 19 -34.35 -38.32 12.68
N CYS A 20 -34.07 -38.72 11.45
CA CYS A 20 -33.07 -38.16 10.55
C CYS A 20 -33.49 -36.83 9.92
N SER A 21 -32.47 -36.16 9.38
CA SER A 21 -32.47 -35.16 8.29
C SER A 21 -33.17 -33.84 8.59
N SER A 22 -32.50 -32.68 8.56
CA SER A 22 -31.32 -32.27 7.81
C SER A 22 -30.28 -31.64 8.75
N GLU A 23 -29.03 -32.05 8.61
CA GLU A 23 -27.92 -31.14 8.81
C GLU A 23 -28.01 -30.10 7.68
N ASP A 24 -28.95 -29.16 7.80
CA ASP A 24 -28.69 -27.86 7.24
C ASP A 24 -27.55 -27.33 8.10
N GLU A 25 -26.32 -27.41 7.58
CA GLU A 25 -25.35 -26.37 7.83
C GLU A 25 -26.04 -25.06 7.47
N LEU A 26 -26.81 -24.51 8.40
CA LEU A 26 -27.32 -23.16 8.32
C LEU A 26 -26.07 -22.31 8.24
N ALA A 27 -25.72 -21.89 7.02
CA ALA A 27 -24.63 -20.98 6.77
C ALA A 27 -24.73 -19.86 7.79
N GLN A 28 -23.85 -19.90 8.79
CA GLN A 28 -23.95 -19.00 9.93
C GLN A 28 -23.67 -17.62 9.36
N SER A 29 -24.69 -16.76 9.32
CA SER A 29 -24.51 -15.43 8.76
C SER A 29 -23.46 -14.68 9.58
N ASN A 30 -22.42 -14.20 8.90
CA ASN A 30 -21.38 -13.36 9.51
C ASN A 30 -21.89 -11.95 9.86
N TYR A 31 -23.19 -11.69 9.66
CA TYR A 31 -23.80 -10.43 10.02
C TYR A 31 -23.84 -10.22 11.55
N PRO A 32 -23.42 -9.04 12.05
CA PRO A 32 -23.40 -8.77 13.48
C PRO A 32 -24.79 -8.40 14.02
N MET A 33 -25.17 -8.99 15.15
CA MET A 33 -26.47 -8.73 15.80
C MET A 33 -26.63 -7.27 16.28
N ASP A 34 -25.52 -6.58 16.55
CA ASP A 34 -25.51 -5.18 16.98
C ASP A 34 -25.45 -4.19 15.81
N ASN A 35 -25.46 -4.68 14.56
CA ASN A 35 -25.28 -3.91 13.34
C ASN A 35 -23.98 -3.09 13.27
N VAL A 36 -23.03 -3.25 14.19
CA VAL A 36 -21.82 -2.42 14.24
C VAL A 36 -20.89 -2.80 13.09
N VAL A 37 -20.42 -1.79 12.35
CA VAL A 37 -19.37 -1.96 11.34
C VAL A 37 -18.06 -2.25 12.05
N ARG A 38 -17.47 -3.40 11.75
CA ARG A 38 -16.13 -3.80 12.19
C ARG A 38 -15.21 -3.82 10.98
N ILE A 39 -13.95 -3.45 11.18
CA ILE A 39 -12.96 -3.38 10.12
C ILE A 39 -11.77 -4.23 10.52
N MET A 40 -11.35 -5.08 9.59
CA MET A 40 -10.08 -5.76 9.61
C MET A 40 -9.28 -5.31 8.41
N THR A 41 -7.98 -5.15 8.59
CA THR A 41 -7.05 -4.94 7.48
C THR A 41 -6.23 -6.20 7.38
N SER A 42 -6.26 -6.88 6.24
CA SER A 42 -5.34 -7.97 5.96
C SER A 42 -4.18 -7.44 5.12
N VAL A 43 -3.06 -8.16 5.17
CA VAL A 43 -1.92 -7.94 4.28
C VAL A 43 -1.60 -9.24 3.60
N ASP A 44 -2.28 -9.50 2.49
CA ASP A 44 -1.67 -10.31 1.45
C ASP A 44 -1.06 -9.34 0.44
N GLY A 45 0.25 -9.39 0.24
CA GLY A 45 0.92 -8.71 -0.88
C GLY A 45 1.48 -7.28 -0.68
N MET A 46 1.45 -6.64 0.50
CA MET A 46 2.20 -5.36 0.68
C MET A 46 3.72 -5.57 0.89
N ASN A 47 4.38 -6.25 -0.05
CA ASN A 47 5.85 -6.44 -0.05
C ASN A 47 6.56 -5.41 -0.93
N THR A 48 6.58 -4.12 -0.54
CA THR A 48 6.79 -3.14 -1.60
C THR A 48 7.44 -1.79 -1.30
N ARG A 49 7.83 -1.48 -0.06
CA ARG A 49 9.09 -0.77 0.22
C ARG A 49 9.97 -1.73 1.01
N ALA A 50 11.31 -1.63 0.88
CA ALA A 50 12.20 -2.36 1.79
C ALA A 50 11.83 -2.11 3.27
N SER A 51 11.23 -0.95 3.55
CA SER A 51 10.73 -0.57 4.86
C SER A 51 9.36 -1.15 5.24
N TYR A 52 8.35 -1.32 4.37
CA TYR A 52 7.00 -1.73 4.85
C TYR A 52 6.98 -3.13 5.51
N GLY A 53 7.85 -4.05 5.07
CA GLY A 53 7.78 -5.45 5.51
C GLY A 53 6.40 -6.07 5.19
N ASN A 54 6.17 -7.32 5.56
CA ASN A 54 4.93 -8.06 5.29
C ASN A 54 3.68 -7.51 6.03
N SER A 55 3.58 -6.22 6.37
CA SER A 55 2.58 -5.79 7.37
C SER A 55 2.06 -4.35 7.28
N THR A 56 0.77 -4.22 7.64
CA THR A 56 0.08 -2.98 8.04
C THR A 56 0.59 -2.46 9.39
N ASP A 57 1.65 -3.03 9.94
CA ASP A 57 2.28 -2.56 11.19
C ASP A 57 2.67 -1.10 11.15
N LYS A 58 2.88 -0.57 9.95
CA LYS A 58 3.25 0.83 9.74
C LYS A 58 2.06 1.73 9.38
N LEU A 59 0.88 1.14 9.14
CA LEU A 59 -0.36 1.89 8.96
C LEU A 59 -0.91 2.27 10.34
N SER A 60 -0.87 3.56 10.69
CA SER A 60 -1.38 4.06 11.96
C SER A 60 -2.84 4.52 11.88
N SER A 61 -3.26 5.02 10.72
CA SER A 61 -4.63 5.43 10.46
C SER A 61 -4.96 5.51 8.97
N PHE A 62 -6.24 5.44 8.64
CA PHE A 62 -6.78 5.59 7.29
C PHE A 62 -8.15 6.26 7.34
N GLY A 63 -8.60 6.80 6.21
CA GLY A 63 -9.97 7.28 6.03
C GLY A 63 -10.86 6.16 5.50
N PHE A 64 -12.06 6.03 6.04
CA PHE A 64 -13.02 4.99 5.67
C PHE A 64 -14.38 5.61 5.33
N CYS A 65 -14.98 5.15 4.25
CA CYS A 65 -16.25 5.64 3.73
C CYS A 65 -17.18 4.46 3.45
N ILE A 66 -18.46 4.64 3.76
CA ILE A 66 -19.58 3.78 3.36
C ILE A 66 -20.59 4.68 2.67
N ASN A 67 -20.85 4.44 1.38
CA ASN A 67 -21.90 5.11 0.63
C ASN A 67 -23.11 4.18 0.51
N ASN A 68 -24.21 4.55 1.17
CA ASN A 68 -25.49 3.88 1.03
C ASN A 68 -26.44 4.77 0.21
N ALA A 69 -26.67 4.39 -1.05
CA ALA A 69 -27.48 5.16 -1.98
C ALA A 69 -28.93 5.39 -1.51
N ASN A 70 -29.44 4.55 -0.60
CA ASN A 70 -30.81 4.57 -0.12
C ASN A 70 -30.96 5.21 1.27
N SER A 71 -29.86 5.59 1.94
CA SER A 71 -29.93 6.14 3.29
C SER A 71 -28.76 7.07 3.62
N THR A 72 -29.08 8.31 3.98
CA THR A 72 -28.11 9.26 4.52
C THR A 72 -27.70 8.92 5.96
N THR A 73 -28.55 8.21 6.73
CA THR A 73 -28.28 7.80 8.11
C THR A 73 -27.18 6.74 8.19
N TYR A 74 -27.13 5.83 7.22
CA TYR A 74 -26.13 4.76 7.13
C TYR A 74 -25.09 5.05 6.04
N THR A 75 -24.86 6.34 5.77
CA THR A 75 -23.78 6.83 4.91
C THR A 75 -22.76 7.54 5.78
N TYR A 76 -21.50 7.15 5.64
CA TYR A 76 -20.38 7.67 6.40
C TYR A 76 -19.28 8.05 5.43
N ASP A 77 -18.73 9.25 5.55
CA ASP A 77 -17.67 9.71 4.66
C ASP A 77 -16.48 10.23 5.46
N ASN A 78 -15.29 9.87 4.99
CA ASN A 78 -13.99 10.17 5.56
C ASN A 78 -13.88 9.95 7.09
N VAL A 79 -14.43 8.84 7.59
CA VAL A 79 -14.29 8.47 9.01
C VAL A 79 -12.85 8.04 9.25
N LYS A 80 -12.13 8.78 10.10
CA LYS A 80 -10.78 8.38 10.53
C LYS A 80 -10.86 7.08 11.32
N VAL A 81 -10.08 6.09 10.91
CA VAL A 81 -9.90 4.83 11.65
C VAL A 81 -8.46 4.78 12.12
N THR A 82 -8.25 4.54 13.42
CA THR A 82 -6.92 4.55 14.05
C THR A 82 -6.58 3.17 14.62
N LYS A 83 -5.33 2.74 14.46
CA LYS A 83 -4.82 1.48 15.01
C LYS A 83 -4.55 1.62 16.51
N ASP A 84 -5.06 0.68 17.30
CA ASP A 84 -4.73 0.50 18.71
C ASP A 84 -4.48 -0.98 18.99
N GLY A 85 -3.20 -1.35 19.16
CA GLY A 85 -2.77 -2.74 19.14
C GLY A 85 -3.17 -3.42 17.81
N ASN A 86 -4.03 -4.44 17.89
CA ASN A 86 -4.57 -5.14 16.73
C ASN A 86 -5.97 -4.66 16.31
N ASN A 87 -6.52 -3.68 17.03
CA ASN A 87 -7.87 -3.17 16.79
C ASN A 87 -7.84 -1.92 15.92
N TRP A 88 -8.86 -1.79 15.08
CA TRP A 88 -9.12 -0.60 14.29
C TRP A 88 -10.32 0.14 14.87
N ASN A 89 -10.08 1.36 15.36
CA ASN A 89 -11.06 2.16 16.07
C ASN A 89 -11.52 3.34 15.19
N PRO A 90 -12.77 3.32 14.69
CA PRO A 90 -13.35 4.47 14.00
C PRO A 90 -13.59 5.65 14.96
N ALA A 91 -13.30 6.87 14.51
CA ALA A 91 -13.60 8.09 15.25
C ALA A 91 -15.11 8.38 15.37
N THR A 92 -15.92 7.72 14.56
CA THR A 92 -17.38 7.74 14.63
C THR A 92 -17.89 6.30 14.52
N GLN A 93 -18.72 5.87 15.47
CA GLN A 93 -19.32 4.54 15.41
C GLN A 93 -20.27 4.45 14.22
N MET A 94 -20.03 3.46 13.36
CA MET A 94 -20.80 3.23 12.14
C MET A 94 -21.66 1.97 12.30
N PHE A 95 -22.82 1.96 11.65
CA PHE A 95 -23.73 0.83 11.65
C PHE A 95 -24.14 0.43 10.24
N TRP A 96 -24.34 -0.87 10.03
CA TRP A 96 -25.04 -1.40 8.88
C TRP A 96 -26.55 -1.09 8.99
N GLN A 97 -27.20 -0.79 7.87
CA GLN A 97 -28.65 -0.62 7.85
C GLN A 97 -29.37 -1.94 8.14
N ASN A 98 -28.92 -3.00 7.47
CA ASN A 98 -29.39 -4.38 7.57
C ASN A 98 -28.37 -5.28 6.83
N SER A 99 -28.65 -6.58 6.74
CA SER A 99 -27.78 -7.56 6.10
C SER A 99 -27.84 -7.58 4.57
N THR A 100 -28.84 -6.97 3.93
CA THR A 100 -29.13 -7.14 2.50
C THR A 100 -28.93 -5.88 1.66
N THR A 101 -28.91 -4.70 2.27
CA THR A 101 -28.66 -3.44 1.57
C THR A 101 -27.19 -3.38 1.16
N ALA A 102 -26.95 -3.44 -0.13
CA ALA A 102 -25.63 -3.24 -0.72
C ALA A 102 -25.16 -1.79 -0.54
N VAL A 103 -23.86 -1.60 -0.29
CA VAL A 103 -23.22 -0.29 -0.14
C VAL A 103 -21.88 -0.26 -0.86
N ASP A 104 -21.37 0.93 -1.14
CA ASP A 104 -20.01 1.06 -1.66
C ASP A 104 -19.05 1.44 -0.52
N ILE A 105 -17.88 0.81 -0.49
CA ILE A 105 -16.84 1.05 0.50
C ILE A 105 -15.62 1.66 -0.18
N LEU A 106 -15.06 2.69 0.44
CA LEU A 106 -13.77 3.27 0.09
C LEU A 106 -12.92 3.40 1.36
N ALA A 107 -11.69 2.89 1.32
CA ALA A 107 -10.69 3.18 2.34
C ALA A 107 -9.42 3.71 1.68
N TYR A 108 -8.75 4.67 2.31
CA TYR A 108 -7.49 5.20 1.78
C TYR A 108 -6.53 5.64 2.89
N ALA A 109 -5.23 5.56 2.61
CA ALA A 109 -4.19 6.07 3.49
C ALA A 109 -3.05 6.71 2.68
N PRO A 110 -2.32 7.70 3.25
CA PRO A 110 -2.49 8.28 4.59
C PRO A 110 -3.80 9.08 4.73
N TYR A 111 -4.43 9.01 5.90
CA TYR A 111 -5.59 9.83 6.21
C TYR A 111 -5.23 11.32 6.13
N GLN A 112 -6.02 12.10 5.40
CA GLN A 112 -5.91 13.55 5.44
C GLN A 112 -7.13 14.12 6.14
N GLU A 113 -6.88 15.03 7.08
CA GLU A 113 -7.95 15.90 7.55
C GLU A 113 -8.28 16.89 6.45
N THR A 114 -9.48 16.72 5.94
CA THR A 114 -9.98 17.51 4.84
C THR A 114 -10.96 18.52 5.44
N THR A 115 -10.58 19.79 5.50
CA THR A 115 -11.47 20.90 5.84
C THR A 115 -12.12 21.42 4.56
N GLU A 116 -13.46 21.45 4.51
CA GLU A 116 -14.36 22.17 3.55
C GLU A 116 -15.58 21.36 3.06
N ASP A 117 -16.69 21.56 3.77
CA ASP A 117 -18.01 21.80 3.19
C ASP A 117 -18.78 22.72 4.18
N ALA A 118 -20.01 23.13 3.87
CA ALA A 118 -20.81 24.02 4.73
C ALA A 118 -21.14 23.41 6.12
N SER A 119 -20.82 22.12 6.33
CA SER A 119 -21.02 21.34 7.55
C SER A 119 -19.69 20.95 8.24
N GLY A 120 -18.55 21.36 7.70
CA GLY A 120 -17.21 21.10 8.24
C GLY A 120 -16.58 19.76 7.90
N LYS A 121 -17.11 18.96 6.95
CA LYS A 121 -16.51 17.67 6.52
C LYS A 121 -16.37 17.61 4.99
N VAL A 122 -15.14 17.50 4.47
CA VAL A 122 -14.97 17.30 3.01
C VAL A 122 -15.48 15.91 2.61
N LYS A 123 -16.30 15.90 1.57
CA LYS A 123 -16.71 14.68 0.90
C LYS A 123 -15.54 14.02 0.18
N VAL A 124 -15.19 12.78 0.54
CA VAL A 124 -14.11 12.01 -0.10
C VAL A 124 -14.68 10.99 -1.06
N PHE A 125 -15.73 10.27 -0.67
CA PHE A 125 -16.37 9.30 -1.54
C PHE A 125 -16.91 9.96 -2.82
N GLY A 126 -16.49 9.45 -3.98
CA GLY A 126 -16.90 9.99 -5.29
C GLY A 126 -16.26 11.33 -5.66
N LYS A 127 -15.27 11.82 -4.91
CA LYS A 127 -14.51 13.02 -5.29
C LYS A 127 -13.63 12.73 -6.52
N THR A 128 -13.66 13.62 -7.50
CA THR A 128 -12.94 13.45 -8.78
C THR A 128 -11.57 14.13 -8.81
N ASP A 129 -11.30 14.99 -7.84
CA ASP A 129 -10.17 15.91 -7.81
C ASP A 129 -9.47 15.97 -6.45
N TYR A 130 -9.44 14.87 -5.71
CA TYR A 130 -8.82 14.81 -4.39
C TYR A 130 -7.31 15.10 -4.48
N ALA A 131 -6.86 16.18 -3.86
CA ALA A 131 -5.48 16.62 -3.97
C ALA A 131 -4.55 15.69 -3.18
N PHE A 132 -3.50 15.20 -3.83
CA PHE A 132 -2.44 14.42 -3.19
C PHE A 132 -1.07 14.89 -3.69
N SER A 133 -0.04 14.76 -2.86
CA SER A 133 1.33 15.06 -3.25
C SER A 133 2.32 14.12 -2.59
N VAL A 134 3.35 13.74 -3.34
CA VAL A 134 4.51 13.07 -2.76
C VAL A 134 5.50 14.11 -2.24
N LYS A 135 6.28 13.75 -1.22
CA LYS A 135 7.34 14.62 -0.71
C LYS A 135 8.51 14.67 -1.69
N ALA A 136 9.12 15.84 -1.79
CA ALA A 136 10.39 16.03 -2.48
C ALA A 136 11.56 15.41 -1.70
N ASP A 137 11.45 15.25 -0.38
CA ASP A 137 12.39 14.49 0.42
C ASP A 137 11.72 13.22 0.94
N GLN A 138 12.17 12.07 0.44
CA GLN A 138 11.71 10.74 0.82
C GLN A 138 12.83 9.92 1.49
N SER A 139 13.90 10.58 1.96
CA SER A 139 15.05 9.93 2.57
C SER A 139 14.74 9.22 3.90
N ASN A 140 13.68 9.65 4.60
CA ASN A 140 13.23 9.02 5.83
C ASN A 140 12.46 7.71 5.53
N ALA A 141 13.10 6.57 5.79
CA ALA A 141 12.51 5.24 5.61
C ALA A 141 11.24 4.98 6.46
N ASN A 142 10.96 5.80 7.48
CA ASN A 142 9.79 5.67 8.35
C ASN A 142 8.65 6.65 7.98
N ASP A 143 8.80 7.41 6.89
CA ASP A 143 7.79 8.34 6.41
C ASP A 143 6.99 7.74 5.25
N TYR A 144 5.72 7.44 5.51
CA TYR A 144 4.79 6.85 4.54
C TYR A 144 3.81 7.86 3.95
N SER A 145 4.00 9.15 4.20
CA SER A 145 3.09 10.20 3.73
C SER A 145 2.98 10.31 2.21
N SER A 146 3.96 9.78 1.48
CA SER A 146 3.97 9.75 0.02
C SER A 146 3.37 8.47 -0.57
N ASP A 147 3.07 7.46 0.25
CA ASP A 147 2.59 6.16 -0.22
C ASP A 147 1.06 6.09 -0.14
N LEU A 148 0.41 6.52 -1.23
CA LEU A 148 -1.05 6.50 -1.32
C LEU A 148 -1.53 5.08 -1.62
N ILE A 149 -2.25 4.50 -0.67
CA ILE A 149 -2.88 3.19 -0.78
C ILE A 149 -4.40 3.30 -0.68
N VAL A 150 -5.11 2.43 -1.38
CA VAL A 150 -6.58 2.47 -1.48
C VAL A 150 -7.21 1.08 -1.50
N PHE A 151 -8.44 1.01 -0.99
CA PHE A 151 -9.36 -0.10 -1.16
C PHE A 151 -10.70 0.46 -1.63
N LYS A 152 -11.30 -0.14 -2.65
CA LYS A 152 -12.63 0.21 -3.12
C LYS A 152 -13.39 -1.07 -3.46
N GLN A 153 -14.62 -1.16 -2.97
CA GLN A 153 -15.53 -2.24 -3.29
C GLN A 153 -16.93 -1.67 -3.46
N THR A 154 -17.53 -1.89 -4.62
CA THR A 154 -18.90 -1.46 -4.92
C THR A 154 -19.88 -2.58 -4.68
N GLY A 155 -21.07 -2.28 -4.17
CA GLY A 155 -22.11 -3.29 -3.96
C GLY A 155 -21.83 -4.29 -2.83
N PHE A 156 -20.98 -3.95 -1.86
CA PHE A 156 -20.71 -4.75 -0.68
C PHE A 156 -22.00 -5.02 0.12
N THR A 157 -22.33 -6.29 0.31
CA THR A 157 -23.51 -6.78 1.01
C THR A 157 -23.12 -7.41 2.35
N PRO A 158 -23.44 -6.76 3.50
CA PRO A 158 -22.94 -7.21 4.80
C PRO A 158 -23.31 -8.65 5.19
N GLY A 159 -24.47 -9.13 4.75
CA GLY A 159 -24.98 -10.46 5.08
C GLY A 159 -24.17 -11.61 4.49
N SER A 160 -23.44 -11.36 3.40
CA SER A 160 -22.69 -12.38 2.64
C SER A 160 -21.19 -12.13 2.58
N GLU A 161 -20.72 -10.88 2.74
CA GLU A 161 -19.33 -10.50 2.45
C GLU A 161 -18.52 -10.11 3.70
N LEU A 162 -19.13 -10.08 4.88
CA LEU A 162 -18.37 -9.98 6.13
C LEU A 162 -17.61 -11.28 6.41
N ASN A 163 -16.39 -11.14 6.91
CA ASN A 163 -15.57 -12.29 7.31
C ASN A 163 -16.10 -12.97 8.58
N THR A 164 -15.47 -14.07 9.01
CA THR A 164 -15.89 -14.84 10.21
C THR A 164 -15.80 -14.05 11.52
N SER A 165 -15.00 -12.97 11.55
CA SER A 165 -14.93 -12.00 12.65
C SER A 165 -15.99 -10.89 12.55
N LYS A 166 -16.92 -11.00 11.59
CA LYS A 166 -18.01 -10.05 11.30
C LYS A 166 -17.51 -8.67 10.89
N ALA A 167 -16.36 -8.64 10.20
CA ALA A 167 -15.68 -7.42 9.78
C ALA A 167 -15.54 -7.34 8.26
N VAL A 168 -15.41 -6.11 7.75
CA VAL A 168 -14.97 -5.83 6.38
C VAL A 168 -13.48 -6.14 6.31
N ASP A 169 -13.07 -6.97 5.35
CA ASP A 169 -11.66 -7.16 5.01
C ASP A 169 -11.21 -6.06 4.04
N VAL A 170 -10.38 -5.15 4.53
CA VAL A 170 -9.80 -4.06 3.74
C VAL A 170 -8.40 -4.47 3.28
N THR A 171 -8.28 -4.81 2.01
CA THR A 171 -6.99 -5.11 1.36
C THR A 171 -6.56 -3.94 0.49
N PHE A 172 -5.58 -3.18 0.96
CA PHE A 172 -5.11 -1.99 0.27
C PHE A 172 -4.23 -2.31 -0.96
N THR A 173 -4.31 -1.47 -1.98
CA THR A 173 -3.47 -1.48 -3.18
C THR A 173 -2.79 -0.12 -3.37
N HIS A 174 -1.58 -0.09 -3.93
CA HIS A 174 -0.85 1.16 -4.17
C HIS A 174 -1.38 1.89 -5.41
N LEU A 175 -1.70 3.17 -5.26
CA LEU A 175 -2.15 4.03 -6.37
C LEU A 175 -1.02 4.76 -7.10
N LEU A 176 0.21 4.69 -6.58
CA LEU A 176 1.36 5.37 -7.16
C LEU A 176 2.33 4.38 -7.81
N SER A 177 3.48 4.86 -8.27
CA SER A 177 4.51 4.06 -8.93
C SER A 177 5.86 4.14 -8.20
N GLN A 178 6.65 3.07 -8.21
CA GLN A 178 7.94 3.04 -7.52
C GLN A 178 9.03 3.14 -8.55
N LEU A 179 10.04 3.98 -8.32
CA LEU A 179 11.31 3.88 -9.02
C LEU A 179 12.36 3.32 -8.06
N ASN A 180 12.81 2.10 -8.34
CA ASN A 180 13.97 1.49 -7.71
C ASN A 180 15.19 1.80 -8.58
N LEU A 181 16.15 2.48 -7.97
CA LEU A 181 17.36 2.92 -8.62
C LEU A 181 18.55 2.13 -8.08
N THR A 182 19.32 1.52 -8.97
CA THR A 182 20.63 0.95 -8.65
C THR A 182 21.70 1.79 -9.32
N ILE A 183 22.62 2.34 -8.54
CA ILE A 183 23.85 2.97 -9.03
C ILE A 183 24.99 1.99 -8.77
N GLU A 184 25.62 1.51 -9.84
CA GLU A 184 26.74 0.58 -9.80
C GLU A 184 28.02 1.28 -10.25
N LEU A 185 28.98 1.41 -9.32
CA LEU A 185 30.28 1.98 -9.62
C LEU A 185 31.17 0.90 -10.24
N ARG A 186 31.71 1.18 -11.43
CA ARG A 186 32.61 0.26 -12.14
C ARG A 186 33.96 0.11 -11.44
N ASP A 187 34.73 -0.87 -11.89
CA ASP A 187 36.01 -1.32 -11.30
C ASP A 187 37.00 -0.17 -11.04
N GLN A 188 37.03 0.84 -11.90
CA GLN A 188 37.88 2.02 -11.78
C GLN A 188 37.78 2.74 -10.42
N PHE A 189 36.63 2.67 -9.74
CA PHE A 189 36.42 3.27 -8.42
C PHE A 189 36.94 2.39 -7.26
N ASN A 190 37.21 1.12 -7.51
CA ASN A 190 37.64 0.14 -6.51
C ASN A 190 39.12 -0.23 -6.63
N GLN A 191 39.91 0.51 -7.42
CA GLN A 191 41.34 0.27 -7.62
C GLN A 191 42.23 0.86 -6.51
N ASP A 192 41.77 1.90 -5.83
CA ASP A 192 42.54 2.62 -4.80
C ASP A 192 42.20 2.08 -3.40
N GLU A 193 43.09 1.28 -2.82
CA GLU A 193 42.91 0.71 -1.47
C GLU A 193 42.94 1.78 -0.36
N GLU A 194 43.56 2.94 -0.59
CA GLU A 194 43.60 4.05 0.37
C GLU A 194 42.29 4.86 0.37
N LYS A 195 41.49 4.75 -0.71
CA LYS A 195 40.18 5.40 -0.87
C LYS A 195 39.10 4.37 -1.21
N PRO A 196 38.75 3.47 -0.28
CA PRO A 196 37.74 2.46 -0.54
C PRO A 196 36.36 3.10 -0.74
N VAL A 197 35.57 2.53 -1.65
CA VAL A 197 34.16 2.90 -1.79
C VAL A 197 33.41 2.57 -0.50
N THR A 198 32.68 3.56 0.02
CA THR A 198 31.83 3.44 1.21
C THR A 198 30.39 3.85 0.90
N SER A 199 29.48 3.66 1.85
CA SER A 199 28.10 4.15 1.72
C SER A 199 28.00 5.67 1.55
N ALA A 200 29.05 6.43 1.87
CA ALA A 200 29.13 7.87 1.71
C ALA A 200 29.75 8.33 0.37
N THR A 201 30.21 7.39 -0.47
CA THR A 201 30.82 7.72 -1.77
C THR A 201 29.79 8.30 -2.75
N VAL A 202 28.56 7.77 -2.75
CA VAL A 202 27.46 8.29 -3.57
C VAL A 202 26.54 9.16 -2.70
N THR A 203 26.41 10.43 -3.07
CA THR A 203 25.64 11.43 -2.32
C THR A 203 24.74 12.26 -3.23
N ASP A 204 23.86 13.07 -2.62
CA ASP A 204 22.99 14.03 -3.31
C ASP A 204 22.17 13.42 -4.47
N VAL A 205 21.67 12.19 -4.27
CA VAL A 205 20.86 11.51 -5.27
C VAL A 205 19.50 12.21 -5.42
N LYS A 206 19.13 12.52 -6.66
CA LYS A 206 17.88 13.18 -7.02
C LYS A 206 17.25 12.52 -8.25
N VAL A 207 15.94 12.25 -8.16
CA VAL A 207 15.07 11.90 -9.28
C VAL A 207 14.35 13.16 -9.74
N ASP A 208 14.74 13.72 -10.88
CA ASP A 208 14.25 14.99 -11.40
C ASP A 208 13.44 14.80 -12.69
N GLY A 209 12.63 15.80 -13.05
CA GLY A 209 11.74 15.76 -14.22
C GLY A 209 10.39 15.08 -13.98
N THR A 210 10.04 14.77 -12.72
CA THR A 210 8.74 14.23 -12.33
C THR A 210 7.88 15.31 -11.65
N PHE A 211 6.56 15.22 -11.85
CA PHE A 211 5.59 16.00 -11.06
C PHE A 211 5.37 15.35 -9.69
N ILE A 212 5.24 16.18 -8.66
CA ILE A 212 5.02 15.75 -7.27
C ILE A 212 3.61 16.02 -6.74
N ARG A 213 2.70 16.57 -7.56
CA ARG A 213 1.30 16.83 -7.22
C ARG A 213 0.33 16.12 -8.17
N SER A 214 -0.74 15.58 -7.60
CA SER A 214 -1.78 14.85 -8.31
C SER A 214 -3.19 15.20 -7.81
N LYS A 215 -4.17 14.82 -8.63
CA LYS A 215 -5.59 14.75 -8.34
C LYS A 215 -6.04 13.29 -8.46
N VAL A 216 -6.55 12.74 -7.38
CA VAL A 216 -7.07 11.38 -7.31
C VAL A 216 -8.56 11.41 -7.61
N ASN A 217 -8.99 10.56 -8.54
CA ASN A 217 -10.40 10.40 -8.87
C ASN A 217 -10.96 9.16 -8.17
N PHE A 218 -11.52 9.35 -6.97
CA PHE A 218 -12.17 8.29 -6.20
C PHE A 218 -13.50 7.82 -6.81
N ALA A 219 -14.09 8.61 -7.72
CA ALA A 219 -15.28 8.19 -8.47
C ALA A 219 -14.98 7.17 -9.56
N ALA A 220 -13.76 7.17 -10.13
CA ALA A 220 -13.36 6.25 -11.18
C ALA A 220 -13.28 4.80 -10.70
N ASP A 221 -13.47 3.86 -11.63
CA ASP A 221 -13.27 2.43 -11.42
C ASP A 221 -12.49 1.84 -12.61
N PRO A 222 -11.23 1.39 -12.42
CA PRO A 222 -10.43 1.52 -11.20
C PRO A 222 -10.12 2.98 -10.85
N ILE A 223 -9.79 3.26 -9.59
CA ILE A 223 -9.38 4.60 -9.14
C ILE A 223 -8.15 5.06 -9.93
N SER A 224 -8.17 6.30 -10.41
CA SER A 224 -7.10 6.87 -11.23
C SER A 224 -6.42 8.05 -10.55
N VAL A 225 -5.09 8.16 -10.72
CA VAL A 225 -4.30 9.32 -10.30
C VAL A 225 -3.95 10.16 -11.53
N LEU A 226 -4.40 11.41 -11.53
CA LEU A 226 -4.15 12.39 -12.58
C LEU A 226 -3.10 13.39 -12.13
N ARG A 227 -2.26 13.89 -13.03
CA ARG A 227 -1.37 15.01 -12.69
C ARG A 227 -2.19 16.29 -12.51
N ASP A 228 -1.84 17.09 -11.49
CA ASP A 228 -2.45 18.42 -11.28
C ASP A 228 -1.87 19.51 -12.22
N GLY A 229 -0.92 19.15 -13.10
CA GLY A 229 -0.30 20.05 -14.08
C GLY A 229 0.59 21.15 -13.49
N ARG A 230 0.79 21.17 -12.16
CA ARG A 230 1.57 22.16 -11.41
C ARG A 230 2.84 21.54 -10.83
N ALA A 231 3.95 22.28 -10.90
CA ALA A 231 5.24 22.08 -10.22
C ALA A 231 5.89 20.68 -10.32
N SER A 232 7.03 20.61 -11.00
CA SER A 232 8.02 19.54 -10.82
C SER A 232 8.95 19.87 -9.65
N ALA A 233 9.41 18.85 -8.94
CA ALA A 233 10.46 18.98 -7.95
C ALA A 233 11.33 17.73 -7.97
N ALA A 234 12.62 17.90 -7.72
CA ALA A 234 13.54 16.79 -7.60
C ALA A 234 13.24 16.00 -6.31
N ILE A 235 13.06 14.69 -6.43
CA ILE A 235 12.84 13.78 -5.31
C ILE A 235 14.19 13.28 -4.80
N THR A 236 14.45 13.47 -3.52
CA THR A 236 15.53 12.79 -2.79
C THR A 236 15.00 11.41 -2.38
N PRO A 237 15.53 10.31 -2.92
CA PRO A 237 14.98 8.98 -2.66
C PRO A 237 15.39 8.45 -1.28
N GLU A 238 14.70 7.39 -0.82
CA GLU A 238 15.12 6.57 0.31
C GLU A 238 16.40 5.80 -0.06
N THR A 239 17.39 5.77 0.83
CA THR A 239 18.52 4.84 0.71
C THR A 239 18.08 3.46 1.19
N VAL A 240 18.11 2.47 0.31
CA VAL A 240 17.65 1.11 0.58
C VAL A 240 18.79 0.20 1.04
N ALA A 241 19.90 0.21 0.29
CA ALA A 241 21.03 -0.66 0.60
C ALA A 241 22.32 -0.15 -0.04
N PHE A 242 23.44 -0.48 0.61
CA PHE A 242 24.77 -0.36 0.04
C PHE A 242 25.43 -1.73 0.06
N LYS A 243 26.03 -2.13 -1.05
CA LYS A 243 26.89 -3.31 -1.16
C LYS A 243 28.26 -2.86 -1.61
N LYS A 244 29.28 -3.12 -0.79
CA LYS A 244 30.68 -2.87 -1.13
C LYS A 244 31.15 -3.87 -2.19
N ALA A 245 32.15 -3.49 -2.98
CA ALA A 245 32.94 -4.42 -3.77
C ALA A 245 33.97 -5.14 -2.87
N ASP A 246 34.01 -6.47 -2.96
CA ASP A 246 34.92 -7.28 -2.13
C ASP A 246 36.32 -7.39 -2.75
N LYS A 247 36.42 -7.22 -4.08
CA LYS A 247 37.67 -7.27 -4.85
C LYS A 247 37.73 -6.08 -5.82
N THR A 248 38.93 -5.78 -6.32
CA THR A 248 39.16 -4.72 -7.31
C THR A 248 38.42 -4.93 -8.64
N THR A 249 38.02 -6.18 -8.93
CA THR A 249 37.22 -6.54 -10.11
C THR A 249 35.71 -6.49 -9.87
N ASP A 250 35.28 -6.36 -8.62
CA ASP A 250 33.87 -6.33 -8.24
C ASP A 250 33.34 -4.88 -8.29
N TYR A 251 32.02 -4.75 -8.31
CA TYR A 251 31.34 -3.45 -8.40
C TYR A 251 30.56 -3.14 -7.13
N ALA A 252 30.70 -1.91 -6.65
CA ALA A 252 29.94 -1.42 -5.51
C ALA A 252 28.56 -0.95 -5.99
N THR A 253 27.49 -1.32 -5.27
CA THR A 253 26.12 -0.98 -5.65
C THR A 253 25.41 -0.20 -4.55
N PHE A 254 24.75 0.87 -4.95
CA PHE A 254 23.92 1.72 -4.10
C PHE A 254 22.47 1.62 -4.59
N LYS A 255 21.57 1.21 -3.71
CA LYS A 255 20.15 1.00 -4.03
C LYS A 255 19.31 2.08 -3.35
N TYR A 256 18.41 2.67 -4.12
CA TYR A 256 17.49 3.70 -3.68
C TYR A 256 16.06 3.41 -4.12
N SER A 257 15.08 4.02 -3.46
CA SER A 257 13.67 3.93 -3.83
C SER A 257 12.96 5.28 -3.76
N ALA A 258 12.17 5.61 -4.78
CA ALA A 258 11.33 6.80 -4.81
C ALA A 258 9.88 6.42 -5.14
N ILE A 259 8.91 6.99 -4.42
CA ILE A 259 7.52 7.03 -4.86
C ILE A 259 7.37 8.15 -5.89
N VAL A 260 6.84 7.80 -7.06
CA VAL A 260 6.61 8.68 -8.19
C VAL A 260 5.11 8.65 -8.53
N ILE A 261 4.53 9.82 -8.80
CA ILE A 261 3.15 9.91 -9.27
C ILE A 261 3.03 9.27 -10.66
N PRO A 262 1.99 8.45 -10.94
CA PRO A 262 1.76 7.88 -12.27
C PRO A 262 1.69 8.98 -13.33
N GLN A 263 2.60 8.91 -14.30
CA GLN A 263 2.79 9.95 -15.29
C GLN A 263 3.65 9.51 -16.47
N LYS A 264 3.40 10.12 -17.63
CA LYS A 264 4.33 10.06 -18.76
C LYS A 264 5.37 11.18 -18.65
N VAL A 265 6.63 10.84 -18.44
CA VAL A 265 7.76 11.76 -18.58
C VAL A 265 8.28 11.65 -20.01
N ILE A 266 8.34 12.75 -20.74
CA ILE A 266 8.81 12.69 -22.14
C ILE A 266 10.34 12.56 -22.19
N ALA A 267 10.83 12.00 -23.30
CA ALA A 267 12.26 11.87 -23.58
C ALA A 267 13.03 13.17 -23.26
N GLY A 268 14.18 13.03 -22.59
CA GLY A 268 15.06 14.14 -22.20
C GLY A 268 14.69 14.85 -20.90
N GLN A 269 13.56 14.51 -20.24
CA GLN A 269 13.14 15.18 -19.01
C GLN A 269 13.48 14.41 -17.72
N LEU A 270 13.37 13.08 -17.74
CA LEU A 270 13.71 12.27 -16.56
C LEU A 270 15.22 12.30 -16.36
N CYS A 271 15.67 12.87 -15.25
CA CYS A 271 17.10 12.98 -14.93
C CYS A 271 17.38 12.36 -13.56
N ILE A 272 18.45 11.57 -13.48
CA ILE A 272 19.01 11.12 -12.20
C ILE A 272 20.30 11.89 -11.97
N LYS A 273 20.32 12.74 -10.94
CA LYS A 273 21.48 13.54 -10.55
C LYS A 273 22.05 12.97 -9.27
N PHE A 274 23.36 12.89 -9.16
CA PHE A 274 24.05 12.41 -7.96
C PHE A 274 25.52 12.84 -8.00
N LYS A 275 26.21 12.69 -6.88
CA LYS A 275 27.64 12.91 -6.76
C LYS A 275 28.36 11.61 -6.45
N VAL A 276 29.54 11.42 -7.04
CA VAL A 276 30.50 10.37 -6.66
C VAL A 276 31.77 11.05 -6.21
N ASP A 277 32.13 10.90 -4.93
CA ASP A 277 33.27 11.59 -4.29
C ASP A 277 33.31 13.11 -4.59
N GLY A 278 32.12 13.73 -4.59
CA GLY A 278 31.94 15.16 -4.85
C GLY A 278 31.83 15.56 -6.33
N THR A 279 32.15 14.66 -7.27
CA THR A 279 32.01 14.90 -8.72
C THR A 279 30.55 14.71 -9.14
N ASP A 280 29.99 15.66 -9.89
CA ASP A 280 28.61 15.62 -10.36
C ASP A 280 28.41 14.65 -11.53
N TYR A 281 27.37 13.82 -11.44
CA TYR A 281 26.89 12.94 -12.50
C TYR A 281 25.43 13.22 -12.79
N ILE A 282 25.09 13.22 -14.08
CA ILE A 282 23.72 13.38 -14.55
C ILE A 282 23.47 12.32 -15.60
N TRP A 283 22.53 11.43 -15.32
CA TRP A 283 21.93 10.58 -16.34
C TRP A 283 20.61 11.20 -16.80
N THR A 284 20.38 11.23 -18.12
CA THR A 284 19.13 11.73 -18.72
C THR A 284 18.51 10.63 -19.58
N GLY A 285 17.26 10.29 -19.30
CA GLY A 285 16.52 9.29 -20.07
C GLY A 285 16.25 9.77 -21.50
N THR A 286 16.64 8.98 -22.50
CA THR A 286 16.48 9.32 -23.93
C THR A 286 15.13 8.92 -24.50
N ASP A 287 14.40 8.05 -23.80
CA ASP A 287 13.07 7.57 -24.19
C ASP A 287 11.99 8.14 -23.27
N ASN A 288 10.74 8.07 -23.73
CA ASN A 288 9.59 8.36 -22.87
C ASN A 288 9.53 7.32 -21.73
N ALA A 289 9.46 7.80 -20.49
CA ALA A 289 9.17 6.94 -19.34
C ALA A 289 7.68 7.03 -19.00
N LEU A 290 6.98 5.90 -19.02
CA LEU A 290 5.59 5.81 -18.57
C LEU A 290 5.57 5.15 -17.19
N PHE A 291 5.25 5.95 -16.17
CA PHE A 291 4.99 5.47 -14.82
C PHE A 291 3.49 5.23 -14.65
N GLU A 292 3.12 4.01 -14.32
CA GLU A 292 1.73 3.57 -14.15
C GLU A 292 1.44 3.25 -12.69
N SER A 293 0.18 3.45 -12.29
CA SER A 293 -0.33 3.11 -10.96
C SER A 293 -0.06 1.65 -10.62
N GLY A 294 0.34 1.38 -9.38
CA GLY A 294 0.53 0.01 -8.89
C GLY A 294 1.67 -0.74 -9.57
N LYS A 295 2.66 -0.04 -10.15
CA LYS A 295 3.86 -0.68 -10.75
C LYS A 295 5.16 -0.19 -10.10
N LYS A 296 6.12 -1.10 -10.02
CA LYS A 296 7.52 -0.83 -9.67
C LYS A 296 8.35 -0.80 -10.94
N TYR A 297 9.31 0.11 -10.99
CA TYR A 297 10.21 0.33 -12.10
C TYR A 297 11.64 0.17 -11.62
N GLU A 298 12.46 -0.55 -12.36
CA GLU A 298 13.88 -0.72 -12.07
C GLU A 298 14.69 0.10 -13.07
N LEU A 299 15.59 0.94 -12.56
CA LEU A 299 16.59 1.67 -13.35
C LEU A 299 17.97 1.34 -12.80
N HIS A 300 18.82 0.76 -13.65
CA HIS A 300 20.20 0.44 -13.32
C HIS A 300 21.14 1.39 -14.06
N LEU A 301 21.93 2.16 -13.31
CA LEU A 301 22.95 3.08 -13.81
C LEU A 301 24.34 2.50 -13.56
N LEU A 302 25.14 2.50 -14.61
CA LEU A 302 26.53 2.06 -14.63
C LEU A 302 27.41 3.31 -14.67
N VAL A 303 28.25 3.49 -13.68
CA VAL A 303 29.06 4.70 -13.53
C VAL A 303 30.53 4.37 -13.75
N GLY A 304 31.11 4.95 -14.80
CA GLY A 304 32.55 5.05 -15.00
C GLY A 304 33.07 6.41 -14.54
N LYS A 305 34.38 6.66 -14.66
CA LYS A 305 35.03 7.87 -14.13
C LYS A 305 34.51 9.20 -14.71
N ASP A 306 34.10 9.20 -15.98
CA ASP A 306 33.66 10.41 -16.68
C ASP A 306 32.26 10.26 -17.33
N VAL A 307 31.66 9.08 -17.26
CA VAL A 307 30.42 8.75 -17.98
C VAL A 307 29.50 7.92 -17.10
N VAL A 308 28.21 8.23 -17.15
CA VAL A 308 27.14 7.37 -16.65
C VAL A 308 26.31 6.83 -17.80
N GLN A 309 26.03 5.54 -17.79
CA GLN A 309 25.17 4.85 -18.75
C GLN A 309 24.00 4.22 -18.01
N GLY A 310 22.78 4.36 -18.52
CA GLY A 310 21.60 3.71 -17.96
C GLY A 310 21.16 2.51 -18.79
N GLY A 311 20.66 1.47 -18.12
CA GLY A 311 19.87 0.43 -18.76
C GLY A 311 18.45 0.89 -19.10
N ALA A 312 17.70 0.02 -19.77
CA ALA A 312 16.27 0.24 -20.01
C ALA A 312 15.49 0.22 -18.69
N ILE A 313 14.47 1.07 -18.57
CA ILE A 313 13.55 1.05 -17.43
C ILE A 313 12.60 -0.15 -17.62
N SER A 314 12.57 -1.07 -16.66
CA SER A 314 11.69 -2.25 -16.69
C SER A 314 10.63 -2.17 -15.59
N ALA A 315 9.42 -2.69 -15.85
CA ALA A 315 8.28 -2.57 -14.93
C ALA A 315 7.80 -3.93 -14.41
N LYS A 316 7.35 -3.98 -13.15
CA LYS A 316 6.70 -5.14 -12.50
C LYS A 316 5.52 -4.69 -11.64
N PRO A 317 4.53 -5.57 -11.36
CA PRO A 317 3.46 -5.25 -10.41
C PRO A 317 3.99 -4.85 -9.03
N TRP A 318 3.32 -3.89 -8.42
CA TRP A 318 3.58 -3.45 -7.06
C TRP A 318 2.70 -4.26 -6.09
N GLY A 319 3.16 -5.47 -5.72
CA GLY A 319 2.53 -6.24 -4.63
C GLY A 319 2.30 -7.73 -4.87
N GLU A 320 2.57 -8.27 -6.06
CA GLU A 320 2.47 -9.72 -6.25
C GLU A 320 3.74 -10.42 -5.74
N GLY A 321 3.69 -10.90 -4.50
CA GLY A 321 4.37 -12.15 -4.18
C GLY A 321 3.73 -13.25 -5.02
N THR A 322 4.52 -14.16 -5.58
CA THR A 322 4.06 -15.31 -6.35
C THR A 322 2.82 -15.96 -5.72
N THR A 323 1.64 -15.70 -6.27
CA THR A 323 0.55 -16.67 -6.23
C THR A 323 0.99 -17.79 -7.15
N GLY A 324 1.82 -18.69 -6.61
CA GLY A 324 2.01 -20.01 -7.19
C GLY A 324 0.65 -20.68 -7.16
N THR A 325 -0.11 -20.53 -8.24
CA THR A 325 -1.12 -21.51 -8.61
C THR A 325 -0.37 -22.84 -8.62
N THR A 326 -0.69 -23.73 -7.70
CA THR A 326 -0.37 -25.15 -7.80
C THR A 326 -1.17 -25.72 -8.98
N GLY A 327 -0.81 -25.31 -10.19
CA GLY A 327 -1.09 -26.05 -11.40
C GLY A 327 -0.07 -27.17 -11.44
N SER A 328 -0.45 -28.33 -10.91
CA SER A 328 0.18 -29.60 -11.26
C SER A 328 0.19 -29.70 -12.79
N LEU A 329 1.37 -29.53 -13.37
CA LEU A 329 1.69 -29.99 -14.72
C LEU A 329 2.34 -31.37 -14.53
N GLU A 330 1.50 -32.36 -14.26
CA GLU A 330 1.79 -33.73 -14.64
C GLU A 330 1.44 -33.85 -16.12
N THR A 331 2.46 -33.97 -16.97
CA THR A 331 2.33 -34.67 -18.25
C THR A 331 3.61 -35.46 -18.50
N ASP A 332 3.38 -36.76 -18.66
CA ASP A 332 4.22 -37.91 -19.03
C ASP A 332 5.15 -38.53 -17.97
#